data_AF-A0A2G6JFN1-F1
#
_entry.id   AF-A0A2G6JFN1-F1
#
_cell.length_a   1.000
_cell.length_b   1.000
_cell.length_c   1.000
_cell.angle_alpha   90.00
_cell.angle_beta   90.00
_cell.angle_gamma   90.00
#
_symmetry.space_group_name_H-M   'P 1'
#
loop_
_entity.id
_entity.type
_entity.pdbx_description
1 polymer ?
#
loop_
_entity_poly.entity_id
_entity_poly.type
_entity_poly.pdbx_seq_one_letter_code
_entity_poly.pdbx_strand_id
1 'polypeptide(L)'
;MIPRLALSLLALSATLCAQDLVPIPNSQSSGRSVNMIPFGGLESLGEYRNQRYQTLIPAARLGRSKRAIREIGFAPEGKGRHIFDRITVRLSQTKSPKLATSFASNLGKSSQLCLSAREYHWHHNKGLWSSIGLERPFSFDPAAGNLVIDIEVRGARGTGTLSEVGFFRADNVQRVYALADKKNVTPSSGSFSTAGLMVQIAFDLATTGAFGDGCLGSNKKKPSHSFVGVPKLGSRIQARLDDTLVGVPAMMLLGASIDSSILPAPLPNTNGCKLYTMPLTITPVTTTPGGTSLAIAIPMDRSLGGLRFYTQFLSFDKAANSTWLVSSNYVRVLVGS
;
A
#
# COMPACT_ATOMS: atom_id res chain seq x y z
N MET A 1 -27.29 -6.16 -58.16
CA MET A 1 -26.93 -4.95 -57.40
C MET A 1 -27.32 -5.18 -55.94
N ILE A 2 -26.34 -5.33 -55.04
CA ILE A 2 -26.56 -5.62 -53.61
C ILE A 2 -26.26 -4.33 -52.84
N PRO A 3 -27.18 -3.79 -52.04
CA PRO A 3 -26.95 -2.53 -51.33
C PRO A 3 -25.99 -2.79 -50.16
N ARG A 4 -24.89 -2.03 -50.13
CA ARG A 4 -23.92 -2.03 -49.03
C ARG A 4 -24.53 -1.30 -47.83
N LEU A 5 -24.85 -2.03 -46.77
CA LEU A 5 -25.20 -1.46 -45.47
C LEU A 5 -23.93 -0.83 -44.85
N ALA A 6 -23.87 0.49 -44.80
CA ALA A 6 -22.79 1.21 -44.11
C ALA A 6 -23.02 1.14 -42.60
N LEU A 7 -22.32 0.22 -41.93
CA LEU A 7 -22.28 0.13 -40.46
C LEU A 7 -21.49 1.35 -39.94
N SER A 8 -22.21 2.40 -39.55
CA SER A 8 -21.62 3.58 -38.91
C SER A 8 -21.11 3.20 -37.53
N LEU A 9 -19.79 3.00 -37.44
CA LEU A 9 -19.06 2.76 -36.21
C LEU A 9 -19.04 4.08 -35.40
N LEU A 10 -20.03 4.29 -34.52
CA LEU A 10 -19.95 5.34 -33.50
C LEU A 10 -18.81 4.98 -32.54
N ALA A 11 -17.63 5.53 -32.80
CA ALA A 11 -16.52 5.51 -31.86
C ALA A 11 -16.88 6.41 -30.66
N LEU A 12 -17.54 5.83 -29.64
CA LEU A 12 -17.62 6.47 -28.33
C LEU A 12 -16.18 6.68 -27.83
N SER A 13 -15.70 7.91 -27.93
CA SER A 13 -14.44 8.33 -27.33
C SER A 13 -14.63 8.29 -25.81
N ALA A 14 -14.36 7.13 -25.20
CA ALA A 14 -14.29 7.02 -23.77
C ALA A 14 -13.17 7.95 -23.28
N THR A 15 -13.55 9.03 -22.61
CA THR A 15 -12.60 9.95 -21.99
C THR A 15 -11.85 9.16 -20.93
N LEU A 16 -10.61 8.79 -21.22
CA LEU A 16 -9.73 8.16 -20.24
C LEU A 16 -9.53 9.16 -19.10
N CYS A 17 -10.15 8.90 -17.95
CA CYS A 17 -9.90 9.69 -16.75
C CYS A 17 -8.42 9.51 -16.40
N ALA A 18 -7.65 10.59 -16.52
CA ALA A 18 -6.26 10.60 -16.10
C ALA A 18 -6.22 10.40 -14.57
N GLN A 19 -5.30 9.56 -14.08
CA GLN A 19 -5.13 9.38 -12.64
C GLN A 19 -4.73 10.72 -12.01
N ASP A 20 -5.38 11.08 -10.91
CA ASP A 20 -5.17 12.35 -10.21
C ASP A 20 -4.12 12.14 -9.12
N LEU A 21 -2.86 12.20 -9.56
CA LEU A 21 -1.66 11.97 -8.76
C LEU A 21 -0.88 13.27 -8.62
N VAL A 22 -0.53 13.62 -7.38
CA VAL A 22 0.32 14.77 -7.07
C VAL A 22 1.59 14.28 -6.38
N PRO A 23 2.68 14.10 -7.15
CA PRO A 23 3.96 13.70 -6.59
C PRO A 23 4.73 14.93 -6.05
N ILE A 24 5.32 14.78 -4.87
CA ILE A 24 6.00 15.83 -4.11
C ILE A 24 7.45 15.42 -3.88
N PRO A 25 8.43 16.27 -4.22
CA PRO A 25 8.28 17.60 -4.82
C PRO A 25 8.04 17.59 -6.34
N ASN A 26 8.27 16.44 -7.00
CA ASN A 26 8.21 16.28 -8.45
C ASN A 26 7.79 14.85 -8.80
N SER A 27 7.59 14.57 -10.09
CA SER A 27 7.11 13.28 -10.60
C SER A 27 8.14 12.15 -10.62
N GLN A 28 9.41 12.42 -10.32
CA GLN A 28 10.44 11.39 -10.32
C GLN A 28 10.23 10.47 -9.11
N SER A 29 10.33 9.16 -9.33
CA SER A 29 10.37 8.13 -8.28
C SER A 29 11.81 7.79 -7.87
N SER A 30 12.77 8.65 -8.25
CA SER A 30 14.19 8.57 -7.90
C SER A 30 14.67 9.91 -7.35
N GLY A 31 15.66 9.86 -6.47
CA GLY A 31 16.21 11.04 -5.82
C GLY A 31 17.70 10.92 -5.57
N ARG A 32 18.32 12.01 -5.10
CA ARG A 32 19.76 12.07 -4.82
C ARG A 32 20.15 11.54 -3.44
N SER A 33 19.19 11.42 -2.54
CA SER A 33 19.46 11.06 -1.15
C SER A 33 18.33 10.22 -0.60
N VAL A 34 18.70 9.35 0.33
CA VAL A 34 17.83 8.33 0.89
C VAL A 34 17.91 8.37 2.41
N ASN A 35 16.83 8.02 3.08
CA ASN A 35 16.86 7.67 4.50
C ASN A 35 15.82 6.61 4.84
N MET A 36 15.86 6.14 6.08
CA MET A 36 15.02 5.06 6.61
C MET A 36 13.89 5.58 7.53
N ILE A 37 13.57 6.87 7.45
CA ILE A 37 12.64 7.55 8.36
C ILE A 37 11.35 7.89 7.61
N PRO A 38 10.16 7.40 8.04
CA PRO A 38 9.90 6.69 9.30
C PRO A 38 10.02 5.17 9.24
N PHE A 39 10.26 4.55 8.08
CA PHE A 39 9.91 3.14 7.87
C PHE A 39 10.86 2.10 8.45
N GLY A 40 11.87 2.52 9.19
CA GLY A 40 12.82 1.60 9.81
C GLY A 40 13.98 1.24 8.90
N GLY A 41 15.07 0.80 9.51
CA GLY A 41 16.23 0.26 8.82
C GLY A 41 16.30 -1.26 8.90
N LEU A 42 17.50 -1.80 8.71
CA LEU A 42 17.78 -3.20 8.99
C LEU A 42 17.57 -3.50 10.48
N GLU A 43 17.23 -4.76 10.78
CA GLU A 43 16.97 -5.22 12.15
C GLU A 43 18.14 -4.96 13.11
N SER A 44 19.37 -4.93 12.59
CA SER A 44 20.60 -4.63 13.35
C SER A 44 20.71 -3.18 13.83
N LEU A 45 19.92 -2.23 13.31
CA LEU A 45 20.05 -0.81 13.62
C LEU A 45 19.02 -0.33 14.66
N GLY A 46 18.92 -1.01 15.81
CA GLY A 46 17.81 -0.95 16.78
C GLY A 46 17.10 0.40 17.04
N GLU A 47 17.76 1.55 16.93
CA GLU A 47 17.19 2.90 17.06
C GLU A 47 16.08 3.23 16.02
N TYR A 48 16.10 2.58 14.86
CA TYR A 48 15.13 2.82 13.79
C TYR A 48 13.84 2.01 13.94
N ARG A 49 13.68 1.22 15.01
CA ARG A 49 12.50 0.35 15.16
C ARG A 49 11.23 1.11 15.54
N ASN A 50 11.35 2.21 16.27
CA ASN A 50 10.21 3.02 16.66
C ASN A 50 10.43 4.45 16.21
N GLN A 51 9.56 4.95 15.36
CA GLN A 51 9.72 6.27 14.78
C GLN A 51 8.39 6.98 14.70
N ARG A 52 8.46 8.30 14.80
CA ARG A 52 7.37 9.20 14.45
C ARG A 52 7.87 10.22 13.45
N TYR A 53 7.06 10.49 12.45
CA TYR A 53 7.39 11.38 11.34
C TYR A 53 6.17 12.20 10.98
N GLN A 54 6.37 13.49 10.79
CA GLN A 54 5.41 14.37 10.16
C GLN A 54 6.04 15.02 8.95
N THR A 55 5.27 15.17 7.88
CA THR A 55 5.62 16.05 6.76
C THR A 55 4.46 16.97 6.40
N LEU A 56 4.80 18.16 5.91
CA LEU A 56 3.85 19.19 5.51
C LEU A 56 3.86 19.34 4.00
N ILE A 57 2.68 19.18 3.40
CA ILE A 57 2.46 19.39 1.97
C ILE A 57 1.66 20.67 1.80
N PRO A 58 2.23 21.71 1.15
CA PRO A 58 1.51 22.97 0.95
C PRO A 58 0.23 22.77 0.15
N ALA A 59 -0.87 23.42 0.56
CA ALA A 59 -2.16 23.31 -0.12
C ALA A 59 -2.07 23.68 -1.62
N ALA A 60 -1.24 24.67 -1.95
CA ALA A 60 -1.00 25.10 -3.32
C ALA A 60 -0.45 23.98 -4.24
N ARG A 61 0.19 22.94 -3.69
CA ARG A 61 0.64 21.77 -4.46
C ARG A 61 -0.50 20.80 -4.76
N LEU A 62 -1.53 20.76 -3.91
CA LEU A 62 -2.62 19.79 -3.93
C LEU A 62 -3.85 20.29 -4.70
N GLY A 63 -3.73 21.36 -5.49
CA GLY A 63 -4.82 21.93 -6.28
C GLY A 63 -5.79 22.79 -5.46
N ARG A 64 -6.90 23.21 -6.12
CA ARG A 64 -7.86 24.19 -5.57
C ARG A 64 -9.22 23.61 -5.19
N SER A 65 -9.47 22.33 -5.50
CA SER A 65 -10.77 21.69 -5.26
C SER A 65 -10.73 20.80 -4.02
N LYS A 66 -11.86 20.74 -3.30
CA LYS A 66 -12.06 19.75 -2.23
C LYS A 66 -12.08 18.36 -2.85
N ARG A 67 -11.27 17.44 -2.32
CA ARG A 67 -11.12 16.08 -2.87
C ARG A 67 -10.76 15.09 -1.76
N ALA A 68 -11.07 13.82 -1.99
CA ALA A 68 -10.70 12.75 -1.08
C ALA A 68 -9.31 12.20 -1.43
N ILE A 69 -8.36 12.26 -0.51
CA ILE A 69 -7.08 11.55 -0.63
C ILE A 69 -7.35 10.08 -0.33
N ARG A 70 -7.16 9.22 -1.32
CA ARG A 70 -7.44 7.77 -1.21
C ARG A 70 -6.20 6.95 -0.92
N GLU A 71 -5.04 7.42 -1.35
CA GLU A 71 -3.75 6.78 -1.10
C GLU A 71 -2.65 7.81 -0.89
N ILE A 72 -1.63 7.39 -0.16
CA ILE A 72 -0.32 8.03 -0.16
C ILE A 72 0.73 7.00 -0.54
N GLY A 73 1.67 7.40 -1.38
CA GLY A 73 2.79 6.56 -1.81
C GLY A 73 4.13 7.19 -1.54
N PHE A 74 5.17 6.37 -1.46
CA PHE A 74 6.55 6.78 -1.24
C PHE A 74 7.45 6.20 -2.32
N ALA A 75 8.57 6.86 -2.60
CA ALA A 75 9.54 6.43 -3.60
C ALA A 75 10.66 5.61 -2.92
N PRO A 76 10.68 4.28 -3.01
CA PRO A 76 11.70 3.43 -2.41
C PRO A 76 13.00 3.45 -3.25
N GLU A 77 14.14 3.39 -2.57
CA GLU A 77 15.46 3.26 -3.23
C GLU A 77 15.68 1.87 -3.83
N GLY A 78 15.13 0.84 -3.19
CA GLY A 78 15.28 -0.55 -3.61
C GLY A 78 13.98 -1.35 -3.61
N LYS A 79 14.12 -2.62 -3.97
CA LYS A 79 13.04 -3.60 -3.88
C LYS A 79 13.17 -4.29 -2.53
N GLY A 80 12.05 -4.46 -1.83
CA GLY A 80 12.07 -5.09 -0.52
C GLY A 80 10.70 -5.08 0.13
N ARG A 81 10.71 -5.27 1.44
CA ARG A 81 9.54 -5.09 2.29
C ARG A 81 9.94 -4.47 3.62
N HIS A 82 9.00 -3.71 4.17
CA HIS A 82 9.03 -3.26 5.56
C HIS A 82 8.01 -4.04 6.37
N ILE A 83 8.42 -4.45 7.57
CA ILE A 83 7.58 -5.13 8.53
C ILE A 83 7.44 -4.24 9.76
N PHE A 84 6.20 -4.08 10.23
CA PHE A 84 5.87 -3.27 11.38
C PHE A 84 5.06 -4.11 12.37
N ASP A 85 5.41 -4.05 13.66
CA ASP A 85 4.54 -4.59 14.69
C ASP A 85 3.23 -3.78 14.75
N ARG A 86 3.35 -2.45 14.53
CA ARG A 86 2.24 -1.53 14.34
C ARG A 86 2.62 -0.37 13.43
N ILE A 87 1.69 0.04 12.57
CA ILE A 87 1.77 1.30 11.83
C ILE A 87 0.47 2.08 12.03
N THR A 88 0.60 3.38 12.23
CA THR A 88 -0.53 4.30 12.17
C THR A 88 -0.20 5.46 11.25
N VAL A 89 -1.16 5.83 10.40
CA VAL A 89 -1.09 7.03 9.57
C VAL A 89 -2.29 7.90 9.89
N ARG A 90 -2.03 9.13 10.31
CA ARG A 90 -3.05 10.17 10.44
C ARG A 90 -2.80 11.25 9.40
N LEU A 91 -3.88 11.71 8.80
CA LEU A 91 -3.88 12.90 7.95
C LEU A 91 -4.58 14.02 8.71
N SER A 92 -4.12 15.26 8.54
CA SER A 92 -4.69 16.44 9.19
C SER A 92 -4.48 17.67 8.31
N GLN A 93 -5.16 18.78 8.62
CA GLN A 93 -4.91 20.06 7.98
C GLN A 93 -4.48 21.12 8.98
N THR A 94 -3.56 21.99 8.57
CA THR A 94 -3.08 23.10 9.38
C THR A 94 -2.94 24.37 8.56
N LYS A 95 -3.27 25.52 9.16
CA LYS A 95 -3.00 26.84 8.56
C LYS A 95 -1.52 27.24 8.68
N SER A 96 -0.76 26.59 9.55
CA SER A 96 0.66 26.88 9.71
C SER A 96 1.41 26.56 8.40
N PRO A 97 2.28 27.45 7.91
CA PRO A 97 3.14 27.17 6.77
C PRO A 97 4.38 26.34 7.14
N LYS A 98 4.60 26.11 8.44
CA LYS A 98 5.78 25.41 8.97
C LYS A 98 5.40 24.37 10.01
N LEU A 99 6.17 23.29 10.07
CA LEU A 99 6.09 22.33 11.17
C LEU A 99 6.84 22.86 12.40
N ALA A 100 6.24 22.70 13.58
CA ALA A 100 6.89 22.86 14.88
C ALA A 100 7.46 21.52 15.36
N THR A 101 8.43 21.54 16.27
CA THR A 101 9.07 20.32 16.81
C THR A 101 8.11 19.46 17.66
N SER A 102 7.05 20.05 18.22
CA SER A 102 5.97 19.30 18.88
C SER A 102 5.03 18.70 17.85
N PHE A 103 4.88 17.38 17.85
CA PHE A 103 4.02 16.68 16.88
C PHE A 103 2.55 17.06 17.05
N ALA A 104 2.10 17.30 18.27
CA ALA A 104 0.70 17.62 18.56
C ALA A 104 0.30 18.99 18.00
N SER A 105 1.18 19.99 18.06
CA SER A 105 0.88 21.35 17.57
C SER A 105 0.75 21.45 16.06
N ASN A 106 1.24 20.45 15.31
CA ASN A 106 1.15 20.42 13.85
C ASN A 106 -0.19 19.86 13.36
N LEU A 107 -0.92 19.14 14.20
CA LEU A 107 -2.21 18.54 13.85
C LEU A 107 -3.32 19.54 14.13
N GLY A 108 -4.13 19.85 13.12
CA GLY A 108 -5.33 20.64 13.29
C GLY A 108 -6.55 19.82 13.72
N LYS A 109 -7.69 20.51 13.86
CA LYS A 109 -8.96 19.91 14.31
C LYS A 109 -9.49 18.80 13.38
N SER A 110 -9.10 18.81 12.10
CA SER A 110 -9.50 17.80 11.11
C SER A 110 -8.58 16.59 11.08
N SER A 111 -7.93 16.22 12.19
CA SER A 111 -7.09 15.02 12.21
C SER A 111 -7.93 13.74 12.11
N GLN A 112 -7.57 12.86 11.19
CA GLN A 112 -8.24 11.58 10.94
C GLN A 112 -7.23 10.44 10.87
N LEU A 113 -7.50 9.34 11.58
CA LEU A 113 -6.78 8.09 11.43
C LEU A 113 -7.16 7.43 10.10
N CYS A 114 -6.20 7.31 9.20
CA CYS A 114 -6.40 6.82 7.83
C CYS A 114 -5.83 5.41 7.60
N LEU A 115 -4.88 4.96 8.42
CA LEU A 115 -4.38 3.58 8.49
C LEU A 115 -4.06 3.25 9.94
N SER A 116 -4.47 2.08 10.42
CA SER A 116 -4.09 1.53 11.72
C SER A 116 -3.96 0.02 11.69
N ALA A 117 -2.80 -0.46 11.25
CA ALA A 117 -2.54 -1.88 11.11
C ALA A 117 -1.56 -2.42 12.16
N ARG A 118 -1.70 -3.72 12.48
CA ARG A 118 -0.75 -4.51 13.26
C ARG A 118 -0.13 -5.57 12.36
N GLU A 119 1.08 -6.02 12.70
CA GLU A 119 1.81 -7.03 11.92
C GLU A 119 1.79 -6.70 10.42
N TYR A 120 2.07 -5.43 10.10
CA TYR A 120 1.90 -4.89 8.77
C TYR A 120 3.15 -5.14 7.95
N HIS A 121 3.02 -5.86 6.84
CA HIS A 121 4.12 -6.12 5.93
C HIS A 121 3.82 -5.39 4.63
N TRP A 122 4.68 -4.47 4.23
CA TRP A 122 4.49 -3.62 3.06
C TRP A 122 5.60 -3.87 2.05
N HIS A 123 5.22 -4.40 0.89
CA HIS A 123 6.16 -4.71 -0.19
C HIS A 123 6.29 -3.51 -1.13
N HIS A 124 7.49 -3.29 -1.66
CA HIS A 124 7.75 -2.20 -2.60
C HIS A 124 8.81 -2.59 -3.63
N ASN A 125 8.78 -1.90 -4.76
CA ASN A 125 9.69 -2.12 -5.88
C ASN A 125 10.50 -0.84 -6.15
N LYS A 126 11.79 -1.02 -6.42
CA LYS A 126 12.70 0.07 -6.78
C LYS A 126 12.15 0.92 -7.91
N GLY A 127 12.23 2.24 -7.76
CA GLY A 127 11.90 3.19 -8.83
C GLY A 127 10.41 3.27 -9.17
N LEU A 128 9.52 2.68 -8.36
CA LEU A 128 8.07 2.81 -8.48
C LEU A 128 7.49 3.45 -7.22
N TRP A 129 6.50 4.32 -7.39
CA TRP A 129 5.73 4.81 -6.25
C TRP A 129 5.02 3.63 -5.58
N SER A 130 5.33 3.38 -4.31
CA SER A 130 4.70 2.32 -3.53
C SER A 130 3.65 2.91 -2.61
N SER A 131 2.38 2.54 -2.80
CA SER A 131 1.28 3.00 -1.96
C SER A 131 1.28 2.29 -0.62
N ILE A 132 1.20 3.04 0.48
CA ILE A 132 1.21 2.46 1.82
C ILE A 132 -0.13 1.83 2.21
N GLY A 133 -1.22 2.15 1.51
CA GLY A 133 -2.53 1.53 1.75
C GLY A 133 -3.35 2.15 2.85
N LEU A 134 -3.93 3.32 2.58
CA LEU A 134 -4.89 3.89 3.51
C LEU A 134 -6.14 2.99 3.60
N GLU A 135 -6.65 2.77 4.80
CA GLU A 135 -7.92 2.08 5.05
C GLU A 135 -9.10 3.04 4.82
N ARG A 136 -8.94 4.31 5.19
CA ARG A 136 -9.98 5.34 5.07
C ARG A 136 -9.49 6.52 4.22
N PRO A 137 -10.30 6.99 3.25
CA PRO A 137 -9.96 8.20 2.52
C PRO A 137 -10.03 9.41 3.44
N PHE A 138 -9.22 10.44 3.15
CA PHE A 138 -9.20 11.70 3.88
C PHE A 138 -9.79 12.83 3.05
N SER A 139 -10.81 13.52 3.57
CA SER A 139 -11.39 14.67 2.90
C SER A 139 -10.48 15.89 3.02
N PHE A 140 -9.78 16.24 1.94
CA PHE A 140 -8.90 17.40 1.89
C PHE A 140 -9.65 18.63 1.35
N ASP A 141 -9.58 19.74 2.10
CA ASP A 141 -10.12 21.04 1.70
C ASP A 141 -8.99 22.09 1.61
N PRO A 142 -8.56 22.54 0.41
CA PRO A 142 -7.45 23.48 0.30
C PRO A 142 -7.69 24.81 1.03
N ALA A 143 -8.95 25.20 1.31
CA ALA A 143 -9.26 26.38 2.11
C ALA A 143 -8.99 26.19 3.61
N ALA A 144 -8.98 24.95 4.11
CA ALA A 144 -8.68 24.64 5.51
C ALA A 144 -7.17 24.65 5.82
N GLY A 145 -6.32 24.62 4.80
CA GLY A 145 -4.86 24.81 4.92
C GLY A 145 -4.04 23.65 4.34
N ASN A 146 -2.79 23.59 4.75
CA ASN A 146 -1.79 22.62 4.31
C ASN A 146 -2.11 21.23 4.85
N LEU A 147 -1.72 20.19 4.12
CA LEU A 147 -1.85 18.80 4.57
C LEU A 147 -0.67 18.44 5.48
N VAL A 148 -0.95 17.80 6.61
CA VAL A 148 0.06 17.14 7.46
C VAL A 148 -0.17 15.64 7.41
N ILE A 149 0.91 14.91 7.10
CA ILE A 149 0.94 13.44 7.13
C ILE A 149 1.73 13.04 8.37
N ASP A 150 1.07 12.44 9.37
CA ASP A 150 1.66 11.93 10.62
C ASP A 150 1.73 10.41 10.56
N ILE A 151 2.94 9.87 10.58
CA ILE A 151 3.23 8.44 10.53
C ILE A 151 3.92 8.06 11.83
N GLU A 152 3.36 7.09 12.52
CA GLU A 152 3.99 6.45 13.67
C GLU A 152 4.14 4.95 13.38
N VAL A 153 5.36 4.44 13.53
CA VAL A 153 5.66 3.02 13.37
C VAL A 153 6.29 2.44 14.64
N ARG A 154 6.02 1.15 14.86
CA ARG A 154 6.59 0.35 15.96
C ARG A 154 7.14 -0.96 15.43
N GLY A 155 8.27 -1.37 16.00
CA GLY A 155 8.95 -2.60 15.60
C GLY A 155 9.33 -2.65 14.11
N ALA A 156 9.51 -1.47 13.49
CA ALA A 156 9.85 -1.33 12.09
C ALA A 156 11.16 -2.05 11.77
N ARG A 157 11.14 -2.89 10.75
CA ARG A 157 12.30 -3.63 10.26
C ARG A 157 12.14 -3.85 8.75
N GLY A 158 13.13 -3.45 7.98
CA GLY A 158 13.20 -3.74 6.56
C GLY A 158 13.92 -5.06 6.29
N THR A 159 13.58 -5.74 5.20
CA THR A 159 14.34 -6.90 4.72
C THR A 159 15.22 -6.51 3.55
N GLY A 160 16.44 -7.03 3.52
CA GLY A 160 17.39 -6.80 2.44
C GLY A 160 18.66 -6.12 2.92
N THR A 161 19.23 -5.26 2.07
CA THR A 161 20.39 -4.40 2.32
C THR A 161 19.96 -3.01 2.79
N LEU A 162 20.91 -2.20 3.27
CA LEU A 162 20.63 -0.81 3.66
C LEU A 162 20.04 0.01 2.50
N SER A 163 20.51 -0.22 1.28
CA SER A 163 19.99 0.45 0.08
C SER A 163 18.58 -0.02 -0.31
N GLU A 164 18.12 -1.15 0.21
CA GLU A 164 16.81 -1.69 -0.12
C GLU A 164 15.71 -1.19 0.82
N VAL A 165 16.06 -0.80 2.05
CA VAL A 165 15.11 -0.36 3.09
C VAL A 165 14.93 1.17 3.14
N GLY A 166 15.62 1.88 2.26
CA GLY A 166 15.59 3.34 2.19
C GLY A 166 14.50 3.89 1.26
N PHE A 167 14.06 5.10 1.54
CA PHE A 167 13.17 5.88 0.68
C PHE A 167 13.83 7.21 0.29
N PHE A 168 13.62 7.61 -0.97
CA PHE A 168 14.12 8.88 -1.47
C PHE A 168 13.51 10.06 -0.72
N ARG A 169 14.35 11.06 -0.46
CA ARG A 169 13.99 12.32 0.20
C ARG A 169 14.31 13.50 -0.71
N ALA A 170 13.68 14.63 -0.43
CA ALA A 170 13.97 15.90 -1.07
C ALA A 170 14.26 16.98 -0.02
N ASP A 171 15.28 17.80 -0.26
CA ASP A 171 15.81 18.79 0.70
C ASP A 171 14.96 20.08 0.84
N ASN A 172 13.80 20.11 0.18
CA ASN A 172 12.81 21.18 0.25
C ASN A 172 11.43 20.71 0.77
N VAL A 173 11.35 19.52 1.36
CA VAL A 173 10.13 18.98 1.96
C VAL A 173 10.26 19.01 3.48
N GLN A 174 9.47 19.84 4.14
CA GLN A 174 9.52 19.95 5.60
C GLN A 174 9.16 18.62 6.26
N ARG A 175 9.94 18.27 7.29
CA ARG A 175 9.62 17.16 8.18
C ARG A 175 9.96 17.47 9.62
N VAL A 176 9.27 16.78 10.52
CA VAL A 176 9.65 16.61 11.92
C VAL A 176 9.70 15.13 12.20
N TYR A 177 10.76 14.65 12.81
CA TYR A 177 10.94 13.23 13.06
C TYR A 177 11.55 12.97 14.43
N ALA A 178 11.23 11.81 14.99
CA ALA A 178 11.81 11.33 16.22
C ALA A 178 12.09 9.84 16.10
N LEU A 179 13.25 9.44 16.60
CA LEU A 179 13.65 8.05 16.79
C LEU A 179 13.44 7.74 18.28
N ALA A 180 12.89 6.57 18.61
CA ALA A 180 12.70 6.13 19.98
C ALA A 180 13.40 4.78 20.19
N ASP A 181 14.40 4.78 21.05
CA ASP A 181 15.12 3.61 21.54
C ASP A 181 14.19 2.67 22.34
N LYS A 182 13.25 3.24 23.10
CA LYS A 182 12.34 2.51 23.98
C LYS A 182 11.07 2.06 23.27
N LYS A 183 10.79 0.75 23.42
CA LYS A 183 9.52 0.13 23.03
C LYS A 183 8.36 0.86 23.74
N ASN A 184 7.31 1.20 22.99
CA ASN A 184 6.02 1.74 23.47
C ASN A 184 5.92 3.22 23.89
N VAL A 185 6.97 4.06 23.76
CA VAL A 185 6.81 5.51 24.02
C VAL A 185 6.60 6.26 22.71
N THR A 186 5.46 6.95 22.54
CA THR A 186 5.25 7.87 21.41
C THR A 186 5.97 9.18 21.68
N PRO A 187 6.97 9.56 20.86
CA PRO A 187 7.61 10.85 21.02
C PRO A 187 6.58 11.99 20.92
N SER A 188 6.61 12.90 21.89
CA SER A 188 5.80 14.12 21.89
C SER A 188 6.44 15.23 21.04
N SER A 189 7.77 15.21 20.92
CA SER A 189 8.57 16.13 20.10
C SER A 189 9.60 15.39 19.24
N GLY A 190 10.14 16.08 18.24
CA GLY A 190 11.20 15.58 17.37
C GLY A 190 12.10 16.68 16.80
N SER A 191 13.00 16.28 15.92
CA SER A 191 13.91 17.17 15.20
C SER A 191 13.28 17.66 13.90
N PHE A 192 13.37 18.96 13.64
CA PHE A 192 12.95 19.56 12.37
C PHE A 192 14.05 19.44 11.31
N SER A 193 13.67 19.16 10.06
CA SER A 193 14.54 19.38 8.90
C SER A 193 13.73 19.60 7.63
N THR A 194 14.38 20.01 6.54
CA THR A 194 13.73 20.18 5.22
C THR A 194 13.93 18.98 4.30
N ALA A 195 14.40 17.84 4.84
CA ALA A 195 14.73 16.66 4.04
C ALA A 195 13.69 15.53 4.19
N GLY A 196 12.43 15.87 3.94
CA GLY A 196 11.27 14.97 3.95
C GLY A 196 11.32 13.93 2.84
N LEU A 197 10.66 12.80 3.09
CA LEU A 197 10.46 11.77 2.06
C LEU A 197 9.72 12.34 0.87
N MET A 198 10.04 11.82 -0.32
CA MET A 198 9.23 12.04 -1.51
C MET A 198 7.90 11.30 -1.33
N VAL A 199 6.79 12.02 -1.54
CA VAL A 199 5.43 11.51 -1.31
C VAL A 199 4.59 11.71 -2.56
N GLN A 200 3.80 10.71 -2.93
CA GLN A 200 2.74 10.85 -3.93
C GLN A 200 1.39 10.85 -3.24
N ILE A 201 0.59 11.88 -3.51
CA ILE A 201 -0.80 11.98 -3.04
C ILE A 201 -1.72 11.56 -4.18
N ALA A 202 -2.62 10.63 -3.91
CA ALA A 202 -3.57 10.14 -4.90
C ALA A 202 -5.01 10.47 -4.51
N PHE A 203 -5.71 11.18 -5.38
CA PHE A 203 -7.13 11.51 -5.22
C PHE A 203 -8.02 10.51 -5.98
N ASP A 204 -7.60 10.15 -7.18
CA ASP A 204 -8.18 9.08 -7.99
C ASP A 204 -7.03 8.24 -8.57
N LEU A 205 -7.04 6.95 -8.24
CA LEU A 205 -5.97 6.04 -8.60
C LEU A 205 -6.51 4.61 -8.70
N ALA A 206 -6.28 4.00 -9.85
CA ALA A 206 -6.34 2.56 -10.00
C ALA A 206 -4.99 1.96 -9.62
N THR A 207 -4.90 1.23 -8.51
CA THR A 207 -3.64 0.65 -8.05
C THR A 207 -3.80 -0.71 -7.39
N THR A 208 -2.70 -1.46 -7.37
CA THR A 208 -2.56 -2.70 -6.61
C THR A 208 -1.36 -2.57 -5.68
N GLY A 209 -1.42 -3.23 -4.52
CA GLY A 209 -0.29 -3.26 -3.58
C GLY A 209 -0.23 -4.59 -2.84
N ALA A 210 0.97 -5.17 -2.73
CA ALA A 210 1.20 -6.43 -2.03
C ALA A 210 1.55 -6.18 -0.55
N PHE A 211 0.89 -6.95 0.32
CA PHE A 211 0.98 -6.82 1.77
C PHE A 211 0.95 -8.18 2.46
N GLY A 212 1.34 -8.22 3.74
CA GLY A 212 1.44 -9.47 4.48
C GLY A 212 2.59 -10.35 3.98
N ASP A 213 2.68 -11.56 4.50
CA ASP A 213 3.63 -12.58 4.04
C ASP A 213 2.97 -13.94 3.94
N GLY A 214 3.41 -14.71 2.95
CA GLY A 214 3.13 -16.13 2.90
C GLY A 214 3.89 -16.91 3.97
N CYS A 215 3.45 -18.13 4.22
CA CYS A 215 4.19 -19.11 5.02
C CYS A 215 4.99 -20.06 4.13
N LEU A 216 5.94 -20.76 4.73
CA LEU A 216 6.86 -21.65 4.01
C LEU A 216 6.14 -22.94 3.59
N GLY A 217 6.16 -23.26 2.30
CA GLY A 217 5.76 -24.56 1.78
C GLY A 217 6.87 -25.62 1.88
N SER A 218 6.55 -26.86 1.55
CA SER A 218 7.49 -27.98 1.52
C SER A 218 8.61 -27.80 0.49
N ASN A 219 8.39 -26.96 -0.53
CA ASN A 219 9.41 -26.51 -1.49
C ASN A 219 10.37 -25.45 -0.93
N LYS A 220 10.31 -25.12 0.38
CA LYS A 220 11.10 -24.07 1.05
C LYS A 220 10.91 -22.67 0.45
N LYS A 221 9.79 -22.42 -0.22
CA LYS A 221 9.39 -21.10 -0.72
C LYS A 221 8.09 -20.65 -0.07
N LYS A 222 7.86 -19.33 -0.09
CA LYS A 222 6.60 -18.72 0.32
C LYS A 222 5.80 -18.41 -0.94
N PRO A 223 4.56 -18.90 -1.10
CA PRO A 223 3.74 -18.52 -2.23
C PRO A 223 3.60 -16.99 -2.33
N SER A 224 3.82 -16.46 -3.53
CA SER A 224 3.82 -15.03 -3.80
C SER A 224 2.60 -14.67 -4.64
N HIS A 225 1.86 -13.67 -4.21
CA HIS A 225 0.67 -13.16 -4.87
C HIS A 225 0.92 -11.73 -5.37
N SER A 226 0.70 -11.52 -6.66
CA SER A 226 0.78 -10.22 -7.33
C SER A 226 -0.37 -10.01 -8.30
N PHE A 227 -0.45 -8.81 -8.88
CA PHE A 227 -1.36 -8.53 -10.00
C PHE A 227 -0.60 -8.01 -11.22
N VAL A 228 -1.13 -8.34 -12.40
CA VAL A 228 -0.77 -7.71 -13.68
C VAL A 228 -1.97 -6.92 -14.21
N GLY A 229 -1.72 -5.74 -14.75
CA GLY A 229 -2.74 -4.83 -15.27
C GLY A 229 -3.12 -3.71 -14.30
N VAL A 230 -3.97 -2.79 -14.76
CA VAL A 230 -4.42 -1.62 -13.98
C VAL A 230 -5.91 -1.77 -13.67
N PRO A 231 -6.33 -1.70 -12.39
CA PRO A 231 -7.70 -1.96 -12.00
C PRO A 231 -8.62 -0.76 -12.28
N LYS A 232 -9.03 -0.57 -13.53
CA LYS A 232 -9.94 0.49 -13.96
C LYS A 232 -11.29 -0.10 -14.35
N LEU A 233 -12.34 0.71 -14.29
CA LEU A 233 -13.66 0.32 -14.79
C LEU A 233 -13.60 -0.18 -16.24
N GLY A 234 -14.22 -1.32 -16.52
CA GLY A 234 -14.20 -1.98 -17.83
C GLY A 234 -12.90 -2.72 -18.16
N SER A 235 -11.89 -2.72 -17.28
CA SER A 235 -10.62 -3.41 -17.51
C SER A 235 -10.64 -4.87 -17.04
N ARG A 236 -9.56 -5.59 -17.33
CA ARG A 236 -9.24 -6.88 -16.72
C ARG A 236 -7.90 -6.77 -16.03
N ILE A 237 -7.81 -7.31 -14.83
CA ILE A 237 -6.55 -7.52 -14.11
C ILE A 237 -6.33 -9.02 -13.95
N GLN A 238 -5.08 -9.42 -13.74
CA GLN A 238 -4.72 -10.82 -13.54
C GLN A 238 -4.11 -11.02 -12.17
N ALA A 239 -4.79 -11.77 -11.31
CA ALA A 239 -4.22 -12.24 -10.05
C ALA A 239 -3.23 -13.37 -10.37
N ARG A 240 -1.98 -13.24 -9.92
CA ARG A 240 -0.91 -14.19 -10.21
C ARG A 240 -0.38 -14.81 -8.92
N LEU A 241 -0.31 -16.15 -8.91
CA LEU A 241 0.30 -16.95 -7.85
C LEU A 241 1.60 -17.56 -8.34
N ASP A 242 2.70 -17.21 -7.69
CA ASP A 242 4.06 -17.69 -7.94
C ASP A 242 4.61 -18.45 -6.72
N ASP A 243 5.76 -19.11 -6.90
CA ASP A 243 6.53 -19.78 -5.84
C ASP A 243 5.78 -20.84 -5.02
N THR A 244 4.68 -21.36 -5.57
CA THR A 244 3.91 -22.50 -5.03
C THR A 244 4.36 -23.83 -5.65
N LEU A 245 3.95 -24.96 -5.05
CA LEU A 245 4.05 -26.28 -5.71
C LEU A 245 3.27 -26.28 -7.02
N VAL A 246 3.71 -27.07 -8.01
CA VAL A 246 3.08 -27.20 -9.33
C VAL A 246 2.09 -28.37 -9.32
N GLY A 247 0.97 -28.22 -10.04
CA GLY A 247 -0.04 -29.27 -10.20
C GLY A 247 -0.88 -29.54 -8.95
N VAL A 248 -0.83 -28.66 -7.96
CA VAL A 248 -1.63 -28.79 -6.73
C VAL A 248 -2.88 -27.90 -6.80
N PRO A 249 -3.98 -28.30 -6.14
CA PRO A 249 -5.12 -27.41 -5.96
C PRO A 249 -4.72 -26.15 -5.17
N ALA A 250 -5.30 -25.02 -5.52
CA ALA A 250 -5.23 -23.79 -4.76
C ALA A 250 -6.57 -23.04 -4.84
N MET A 251 -6.75 -22.04 -3.99
CA MET A 251 -7.96 -21.24 -3.89
C MET A 251 -7.57 -19.77 -3.84
N MET A 252 -8.13 -18.96 -4.74
CA MET A 252 -8.09 -17.51 -4.59
C MET A 252 -9.26 -17.09 -3.70
N LEU A 253 -8.93 -16.43 -2.59
CA LEU A 253 -9.85 -15.74 -1.71
C LEU A 253 -9.99 -14.30 -2.20
N LEU A 254 -11.22 -13.81 -2.37
CA LEU A 254 -11.50 -12.40 -2.63
C LEU A 254 -12.41 -11.87 -1.53
N GLY A 255 -12.04 -10.74 -0.92
CA GLY A 255 -12.71 -10.14 0.24
C GLY A 255 -12.72 -8.61 0.21
N ALA A 256 -13.49 -8.00 1.11
CA ALA A 256 -13.70 -6.53 1.14
C ALA A 256 -12.98 -5.79 2.29
N SER A 257 -12.44 -6.48 3.29
CA SER A 257 -11.83 -5.80 4.44
C SER A 257 -10.67 -6.57 5.06
N ILE A 258 -9.71 -5.79 5.58
CA ILE A 258 -8.68 -6.21 6.53
C ILE A 258 -8.88 -5.54 7.91
N ASP A 259 -9.76 -4.54 8.02
CA ASP A 259 -10.05 -3.75 9.24
C ASP A 259 -11.02 -4.51 10.15
N SER A 260 -10.73 -5.78 10.41
CA SER A 260 -11.41 -6.53 11.46
C SER A 260 -10.43 -6.73 12.59
N SER A 261 -10.91 -6.69 13.84
CA SER A 261 -10.12 -7.02 15.02
C SER A 261 -9.57 -8.47 15.00
N ILE A 262 -9.95 -9.27 14.00
CA ILE A 262 -9.62 -10.68 13.83
C ILE A 262 -8.44 -10.86 12.86
N LEU A 263 -8.18 -9.92 11.94
CA LEU A 263 -7.16 -10.05 10.90
C LEU A 263 -5.88 -9.26 11.24
N PRO A 264 -4.68 -9.77 10.90
CA PRO A 264 -4.42 -11.09 10.34
C PRO A 264 -4.68 -12.22 11.35
N ALA A 265 -5.37 -13.27 10.90
CA ALA A 265 -5.72 -14.42 11.75
C ALA A 265 -4.74 -15.59 11.50
N PRO A 266 -4.13 -16.18 12.53
CA PRO A 266 -3.33 -17.39 12.33
C PRO A 266 -4.23 -18.54 11.83
N LEU A 267 -3.77 -19.29 10.84
CA LEU A 267 -4.44 -20.53 10.44
C LEU A 267 -4.09 -21.64 11.46
N PRO A 268 -5.08 -22.35 12.01
CA PRO A 268 -4.83 -23.34 13.06
C PRO A 268 -3.91 -24.45 12.56
N ASN A 269 -3.04 -24.97 13.42
CA ASN A 269 -2.10 -26.06 13.10
C ASN A 269 -1.20 -25.83 11.87
N THR A 270 -0.98 -24.56 11.51
CA THR A 270 0.00 -24.15 10.50
C THR A 270 1.21 -23.49 11.16
N ASN A 271 2.39 -23.65 10.56
CA ASN A 271 3.58 -22.97 11.04
C ASN A 271 3.65 -21.54 10.47
N GLY A 272 2.96 -20.61 11.12
CA GLY A 272 3.02 -19.18 10.79
C GLY A 272 2.20 -18.76 9.55
N CYS A 273 1.32 -19.61 9.03
CA CYS A 273 0.39 -19.19 7.99
C CYS A 273 -0.70 -18.29 8.58
N LYS A 274 -1.07 -17.26 7.82
CA LYS A 274 -2.04 -16.26 8.25
C LYS A 274 -3.04 -16.01 7.13
N LEU A 275 -4.29 -15.85 7.53
CA LEU A 275 -5.35 -15.30 6.71
C LEU A 275 -5.32 -13.78 6.88
N TYR A 276 -5.20 -13.03 5.78
CA TYR A 276 -5.20 -11.57 5.80
C TYR A 276 -6.49 -10.97 5.24
N THR A 277 -7.30 -11.75 4.53
CA THR A 277 -8.55 -11.28 3.92
C THR A 277 -9.72 -12.11 4.44
N MET A 278 -10.84 -11.45 4.73
CA MET A 278 -12.09 -12.14 5.01
C MET A 278 -12.75 -12.54 3.67
N PRO A 279 -12.79 -13.83 3.31
CA PRO A 279 -13.26 -14.25 1.99
C PRO A 279 -14.77 -13.97 1.85
N LEU A 280 -15.13 -13.28 0.78
CA LEU A 280 -16.50 -13.17 0.26
C LEU A 280 -16.74 -14.20 -0.84
N THR A 281 -15.74 -14.44 -1.68
CA THR A 281 -15.77 -15.47 -2.70
C THR A 281 -14.47 -16.29 -2.68
N ILE A 282 -14.59 -17.54 -3.10
CA ILE A 282 -13.48 -18.49 -3.19
C ILE A 282 -13.51 -19.07 -4.60
N THR A 283 -12.41 -18.91 -5.34
CA THR A 283 -12.27 -19.44 -6.70
C THR A 283 -11.19 -20.51 -6.71
N PRO A 284 -11.52 -21.78 -6.99
CA PRO A 284 -10.53 -22.84 -7.11
C PRO A 284 -9.68 -22.63 -8.37
N VAL A 285 -8.39 -22.92 -8.27
CA VAL A 285 -7.44 -22.93 -9.39
C VAL A 285 -6.48 -24.11 -9.23
N THR A 286 -5.88 -24.57 -10.32
CA THR A 286 -4.80 -25.57 -10.28
C THR A 286 -3.49 -24.86 -10.58
N THR A 287 -2.47 -25.11 -9.77
CA THR A 287 -1.17 -24.45 -9.94
C THR A 287 -0.43 -24.98 -11.17
N THR A 288 0.28 -24.11 -11.89
CA THR A 288 0.93 -24.42 -13.18
C THR A 288 2.43 -24.11 -13.14
N PRO A 289 3.26 -24.79 -13.96
CA PRO A 289 4.66 -24.40 -14.13
C PRO A 289 4.76 -22.93 -14.56
N GLY A 290 5.63 -22.16 -13.92
CA GLY A 290 5.83 -20.74 -14.23
C GLY A 290 4.82 -19.77 -13.59
N GLY A 291 3.95 -20.27 -12.69
CA GLY A 291 2.95 -19.48 -11.98
C GLY A 291 1.55 -19.61 -12.59
N THR A 292 0.54 -19.34 -11.78
CA THR A 292 -0.88 -19.45 -12.16
C THR A 292 -1.52 -18.08 -12.20
N SER A 293 -2.33 -17.83 -13.22
CA SER A 293 -3.00 -16.56 -13.43
C SER A 293 -4.52 -16.74 -13.46
N LEU A 294 -5.24 -15.88 -12.77
CA LEU A 294 -6.69 -15.80 -12.78
C LEU A 294 -7.12 -14.39 -13.20
N ALA A 295 -7.82 -14.30 -14.32
CA ALA A 295 -8.35 -13.02 -14.79
C ALA A 295 -9.56 -12.59 -13.96
N ILE A 296 -9.55 -11.33 -13.51
CA ILE A 296 -10.65 -10.67 -12.82
C ILE A 296 -11.11 -9.51 -13.72
N ALA A 297 -12.35 -9.59 -14.20
CA ALA A 297 -12.97 -8.49 -14.93
C ALA A 297 -13.50 -7.45 -13.94
N ILE A 298 -13.24 -6.17 -14.22
CA ILE A 298 -13.82 -5.04 -13.50
C ILE A 298 -14.96 -4.51 -14.36
N PRO A 299 -16.23 -4.68 -13.96
CA PRO A 299 -17.36 -4.17 -14.71
C PRO A 299 -17.25 -2.67 -15.00
N MET A 300 -17.82 -2.21 -16.11
CA MET A 300 -17.95 -0.79 -16.43
C MET A 300 -19.09 -0.15 -15.63
N ASP A 301 -19.07 -0.32 -14.31
CA ASP A 301 -20.04 0.23 -13.37
C ASP A 301 -19.36 1.32 -12.53
N ARG A 302 -19.82 2.57 -12.69
CA ARG A 302 -19.25 3.73 -12.00
C ARG A 302 -19.35 3.62 -10.47
N SER A 303 -20.27 2.83 -9.94
CA SER A 303 -20.38 2.59 -8.49
C SER A 303 -19.16 1.86 -7.91
N LEU A 304 -18.39 1.17 -8.75
CA LEU A 304 -17.15 0.49 -8.35
C LEU A 304 -15.94 1.43 -8.31
N GLY A 305 -16.06 2.68 -8.79
CA GLY A 305 -14.99 3.67 -8.73
C GLY A 305 -14.59 3.97 -7.28
N GLY A 306 -13.32 3.74 -6.95
CA GLY A 306 -12.78 3.86 -5.60
C GLY A 306 -13.11 2.68 -4.67
N LEU A 307 -13.74 1.62 -5.18
CA LEU A 307 -13.93 0.37 -4.44
C LEU A 307 -12.58 -0.24 -4.12
N ARG A 308 -12.45 -0.76 -2.90
CA ARG A 308 -11.30 -1.52 -2.47
C ARG A 308 -11.69 -2.96 -2.19
N PHE A 309 -10.91 -3.89 -2.71
CA PHE A 309 -11.01 -5.29 -2.37
C PHE A 309 -9.63 -5.90 -2.17
N TYR A 310 -9.59 -7.08 -1.57
CA TYR A 310 -8.37 -7.76 -1.18
C TYR A 310 -8.42 -9.19 -1.66
N THR A 311 -7.30 -9.70 -2.13
CA THR A 311 -7.19 -11.10 -2.57
C THR A 311 -6.01 -11.81 -1.92
N GLN A 312 -6.14 -13.11 -1.67
CA GLN A 312 -5.10 -13.96 -1.11
C GLN A 312 -5.22 -15.36 -1.71
N PHE A 313 -4.12 -16.10 -1.87
CA PHE A 313 -4.17 -17.50 -2.23
C PHE A 313 -3.91 -18.40 -1.02
N LEU A 314 -4.62 -19.53 -0.99
CA LEU A 314 -4.29 -20.70 -0.19
C LEU A 314 -3.99 -21.86 -1.14
N SER A 315 -2.82 -22.49 -1.04
CA SER A 315 -2.47 -23.67 -1.84
C SER A 315 -2.40 -24.92 -0.99
N PHE A 316 -2.73 -26.06 -1.59
CA PHE A 316 -2.65 -27.37 -0.95
C PHE A 316 -1.20 -27.90 -1.00
N ASP A 317 -0.61 -28.11 0.16
CA ASP A 317 0.73 -28.66 0.35
C ASP A 317 0.74 -29.60 1.57
N LYS A 318 0.49 -30.88 1.31
CA LYS A 318 0.38 -31.92 2.34
C LYS A 318 1.66 -32.09 3.17
N ALA A 319 2.82 -31.81 2.58
CA ALA A 319 4.10 -31.99 3.24
C ALA A 319 4.53 -30.78 4.08
N ALA A 320 3.89 -29.62 3.93
CA ALA A 320 4.26 -28.41 4.67
C ALA A 320 3.78 -28.41 6.13
N ASN A 321 2.57 -28.88 6.40
CA ASN A 321 1.96 -28.90 7.74
C ASN A 321 0.72 -29.80 7.79
N SER A 322 0.17 -30.03 8.99
CA SER A 322 -0.96 -30.94 9.22
C SER A 322 -2.30 -30.55 8.56
N THR A 323 -2.50 -29.26 8.26
CA THR A 323 -3.73 -28.78 7.56
C THR A 323 -3.63 -28.84 6.05
N TRP A 324 -2.42 -29.11 5.54
CA TRP A 324 -2.11 -29.10 4.11
C TRP A 324 -2.32 -27.74 3.44
N LEU A 325 -2.42 -26.64 4.19
CA LEU A 325 -2.62 -25.31 3.62
C LEU A 325 -1.37 -24.45 3.80
N VAL A 326 -0.99 -23.77 2.73
CA VAL A 326 0.05 -22.73 2.74
C VAL A 326 -0.57 -21.45 2.18
N SER A 327 -0.45 -20.35 2.92
CA SER A 327 -0.98 -19.06 2.53
C SER A 327 0.06 -18.23 1.77
N SER A 328 -0.38 -17.44 0.79
CA SER A 328 0.42 -16.38 0.18
C SER A 328 0.38 -15.09 1.00
N ASN A 329 1.15 -14.07 0.58
CA ASN A 329 0.81 -12.68 0.92
C ASN A 329 -0.57 -12.30 0.34
N TYR A 330 -1.12 -11.17 0.75
CA TYR A 330 -2.35 -10.65 0.15
C TYR A 330 -2.05 -9.45 -0.76
N VAL A 331 -3.00 -9.13 -1.63
CA VAL A 331 -2.93 -7.95 -2.48
C VAL A 331 -4.18 -7.11 -2.28
N ARG A 332 -3.99 -5.81 -2.04
CA ARG A 332 -5.06 -4.81 -2.10
C ARG A 332 -5.22 -4.35 -3.53
N VAL A 333 -6.46 -4.22 -3.98
CA VAL A 333 -6.83 -3.59 -5.25
C VAL A 333 -7.72 -2.38 -4.93
N LEU A 334 -7.35 -1.22 -5.47
CA LEU A 334 -8.19 -0.01 -5.48
C LEU A 334 -8.61 0.24 -6.93
N VAL A 335 -9.91 0.16 -7.19
CA VAL A 335 -10.48 0.39 -8.51
C VAL A 335 -10.49 1.89 -8.80
N GLY A 336 -9.93 2.31 -9.92
CA GLY A 336 -10.01 3.71 -10.39
C GLY A 336 -11.11 3.90 -11.43
N SER A 337 -11.53 5.15 -11.60
CA SER A 337 -12.49 5.58 -12.63
C SER A 337 -11.93 5.59 -14.06
#